data_AF-A0A2N0NQP3-F1
#
_entry.id   AF-A0A2N0NQP3-F1
#
_cell.length_a   1.000
_cell.length_b   1.000
_cell.length_c   1.000
_cell.angle_alpha   90.00
_cell.angle_beta   90.00
_cell.angle_gamma   90.00
#
_symmetry.space_group_name_H-M   'P 1'
#
loop_
_entity.id
_entity.type
_entity.pdbx_description
1 polymer ?
#
loop_
_entity_poly.entity_id
_entity_poly.type
_entity_poly.pdbx_seq_one_letter_code
_entity_poly.pdbx_strand_id
1 'polypeptide(L)'
;METLISLAAKNTFGFDNFREGQMEAIIAYLNGKNTFVSMKTGGGKTLCYAISAICFKGLTIVFSPLKALMDDQKRELINAGIPCATLYANLVQGASIQEKIFEEIACGLIKILFVTPEKLASNQGFCKFITRIYEQKKVQFVIDEAHCILAYQDFR
;
A
#
# COMPACT_ATOMS: atom_id res chain seq x y z
N MET A 1 11.92 -10.26 14.19
CA MET A 1 11.28 -9.61 13.03
C MET A 1 10.99 -10.63 11.94
N GLU A 2 12.00 -11.37 11.48
CA GLU A 2 11.84 -12.48 10.51
C GLU A 2 10.75 -13.49 10.87
N THR A 3 10.70 -13.98 12.11
CA THR A 3 9.64 -14.92 12.55
C THR A 3 8.24 -14.36 12.36
N LEU A 4 8.04 -13.06 12.64
CA LEU A 4 6.75 -12.39 12.46
C LEU A 4 6.39 -12.29 10.97
N ILE A 5 7.38 -11.96 10.13
CA ILE A 5 7.24 -11.87 8.67
C ILE A 5 6.85 -13.24 8.09
N SER A 6 7.55 -14.31 8.46
CA SER A 6 7.25 -15.67 8.01
C SER A 6 5.88 -16.15 8.49
N LEU A 7 5.51 -15.85 9.74
CA LEU A 7 4.19 -16.21 10.26
C LEU A 7 3.07 -15.47 9.51
N ALA A 8 3.26 -14.19 9.20
CA ALA A 8 2.31 -13.42 8.41
C ALA A 8 2.14 -14.01 7.00
N ALA A 9 3.25 -14.39 6.34
CA ALA A 9 3.20 -14.99 5.01
C ALA A 9 2.51 -16.35 5.00
N LYS A 10 2.81 -17.20 5.98
CA LYS A 10 2.18 -18.50 6.12
C LYS A 10 0.70 -18.41 6.43
N ASN A 11 0.30 -17.58 7.39
CA ASN A 11 -1.09 -17.49 7.84
C ASN A 11 -2.01 -16.77 6.85
N THR A 12 -1.47 -15.85 6.05
CA THR A 12 -2.26 -15.02 5.14
C THR A 12 -2.27 -15.56 3.72
N PHE A 13 -1.13 -16.09 3.25
CA PHE A 13 -0.96 -16.52 1.85
C PHE A 13 -0.57 -18.00 1.70
N GLY A 14 -0.35 -18.73 2.80
CA GLY A 14 0.06 -20.13 2.76
C GLY A 14 1.49 -20.35 2.24
N PHE A 15 2.33 -19.31 2.21
CA PHE A 15 3.71 -19.43 1.72
C PHE A 15 4.67 -19.81 2.84
N ASP A 16 5.38 -20.92 2.67
CA ASP A 16 6.40 -21.39 3.61
C ASP A 16 7.79 -20.77 3.38
N ASN A 17 8.06 -20.32 2.15
CA ASN A 17 9.35 -19.79 1.75
C ASN A 17 9.20 -18.49 0.97
N PHE A 18 10.18 -17.59 1.16
CA PHE A 18 10.33 -16.38 0.37
C PHE A 18 11.20 -16.64 -0.85
N ARG A 19 10.91 -15.92 -1.95
CA ARG A 19 11.83 -15.85 -3.08
C ARG A 19 13.00 -14.93 -2.73
N GLU A 20 14.08 -15.06 -3.49
CA GLU A 20 15.28 -14.24 -3.34
C GLU A 20 14.95 -12.74 -3.28
N GLY A 21 15.50 -12.06 -2.27
CA GLY A 21 15.35 -10.62 -2.07
C GLY A 21 14.05 -10.17 -1.40
N GLN A 22 13.04 -11.04 -1.25
CA GLN A 22 11.76 -10.64 -0.65
C GLN A 22 11.89 -10.38 0.85
N MET A 23 12.54 -11.28 1.59
CA MET A 23 12.72 -11.15 3.04
C MET A 23 13.56 -9.90 3.35
N GLU A 24 14.65 -9.70 2.61
CA GLU A 24 15.56 -8.57 2.74
C GLU A 24 14.83 -7.25 2.48
N ALA A 25 13.99 -7.20 1.44
CA ALA A 25 13.18 -6.02 1.13
C ALA A 25 12.17 -5.71 2.24
N ILE A 26 11.44 -6.73 2.73
CA ILE A 26 10.45 -6.56 3.81
C ILE A 26 11.13 -6.06 5.09
N ILE A 27 12.25 -6.67 5.49
CA ILE A 27 13.01 -6.27 6.69
C ILE A 27 13.54 -4.84 6.54
N ALA A 28 14.14 -4.50 5.40
CA ALA A 28 14.65 -3.15 5.17
C ALA A 28 13.53 -2.10 5.28
N TYR A 29 12.39 -2.37 4.63
CA TYR A 29 11.23 -1.49 4.64
C TYR A 29 10.60 -1.34 6.04
N LEU A 30 10.42 -2.43 6.78
CA LEU A 30 9.91 -2.40 8.16
C LEU A 30 10.86 -1.69 9.14
N ASN A 31 12.16 -1.68 8.85
CA ASN A 31 13.14 -0.90 9.62
C ASN A 31 13.21 0.58 9.20
N GLY A 32 12.29 1.04 8.35
CA GLY A 32 12.21 2.45 7.94
C GLY A 32 13.26 2.84 6.91
N LYS A 33 13.89 1.89 6.21
CA LYS A 33 14.83 2.19 5.13
C LYS A 33 14.08 2.43 3.83
N ASN A 34 14.53 3.42 3.06
CA ASN A 34 14.12 3.59 1.67
C ASN A 34 14.58 2.36 0.89
N THR A 35 13.61 1.59 0.36
CA THR A 35 13.85 0.27 -0.23
C THR A 35 13.34 0.27 -1.66
N PHE A 36 14.24 0.05 -2.62
CA PHE A 36 13.88 -0.13 -4.02
C PHE A 36 13.86 -1.62 -4.36
N VAL A 37 12.76 -2.09 -4.92
CA VAL A 37 12.56 -3.50 -5.28
C VAL A 37 12.46 -3.64 -6.79
N SER A 38 13.51 -4.17 -7.41
CA SER A 38 13.50 -4.51 -8.83
C SER A 38 13.28 -6.01 -8.99
N MET A 39 12.03 -6.39 -9.25
CA MET A 39 11.64 -7.77 -9.53
C MET A 39 10.82 -7.81 -10.82
N LYS A 40 11.02 -8.87 -11.62
CA LYS A 40 10.20 -9.16 -12.80
C LYS A 40 8.71 -9.26 -12.44
N THR A 41 7.83 -9.04 -13.42
CA THR A 41 6.39 -9.25 -13.25
C THR A 41 6.11 -10.67 -12.74
N GLY A 42 5.16 -10.78 -11.81
CA GLY A 42 4.90 -12.04 -11.11
C GLY A 42 5.97 -12.44 -10.08
N GLY A 43 7.01 -11.62 -9.88
CA GLY A 43 8.09 -11.84 -8.90
C GLY A 43 7.66 -11.75 -7.44
N GLY A 44 6.46 -11.20 -7.16
CA GLY A 44 5.89 -11.11 -5.81
C GLY A 44 6.13 -9.77 -5.11
N LYS A 45 6.20 -8.66 -5.88
CA LYS A 45 6.31 -7.29 -5.32
C LYS A 45 5.13 -6.96 -4.38
N THR A 46 3.92 -7.36 -4.78
CA THR A 46 2.70 -7.23 -3.98
C THR A 46 2.78 -7.95 -2.64
N LEU A 47 3.37 -9.15 -2.62
CA LEU A 47 3.60 -9.87 -1.37
C LEU A 47 4.50 -9.07 -0.42
N CYS A 48 5.57 -8.46 -0.92
CA CYS A 48 6.51 -7.70 -0.09
C CYS A 48 5.81 -6.58 0.68
N TYR A 49 5.04 -5.71 -0.01
CA TYR A 49 4.37 -4.63 0.71
C TYR A 49 3.14 -5.12 1.49
N ALA A 50 2.45 -6.18 1.07
CA ALA A 50 1.31 -6.72 1.80
C ALA A 50 1.73 -7.29 3.16
N ILE A 51 2.81 -8.09 3.20
CA ILE A 51 3.37 -8.61 4.45
C ILE A 51 3.89 -7.47 5.32
N SER A 52 4.56 -6.50 4.71
CA SER A 52 5.00 -5.29 5.42
C SER A 52 3.82 -4.57 6.07
N ALA A 53 2.71 -4.39 5.36
CA ALA A 53 1.51 -3.73 5.88
C ALA A 53 0.87 -4.50 7.05
N ILE A 54 0.89 -5.84 7.02
CA ILE A 54 0.41 -6.69 8.12
C ILE A 54 1.30 -6.53 9.36
N CYS A 55 2.63 -6.54 9.17
CA CYS A 55 3.58 -6.39 10.27
C CYS A 55 3.67 -4.94 10.81
N PHE A 56 3.27 -3.95 10.02
CA PHE A 56 3.24 -2.55 10.41
C PHE A 56 1.97 -2.21 11.21
N LYS A 57 2.09 -1.44 12.30
CA LYS A 57 0.95 -1.09 13.15
C LYS A 57 -0.01 -0.08 12.52
N GLY A 58 0.46 0.73 11.58
CA GLY A 58 -0.32 1.79 10.95
C GLY A 58 -0.90 1.40 9.59
N LEU A 59 -1.14 2.42 8.78
CA LEU A 59 -1.63 2.36 7.41
C LEU A 59 -0.47 2.23 6.41
N THR A 60 -0.62 1.39 5.39
CA THR A 60 0.26 1.42 4.22
C THR A 60 -0.48 2.08 3.06
N ILE A 61 0.09 3.15 2.51
CA ILE A 61 -0.46 3.83 1.33
C ILE A 61 0.31 3.37 0.10
N VAL A 62 -0.39 2.79 -0.87
CA VAL A 62 0.17 2.32 -2.13
C VAL A 62 -0.28 3.26 -3.24
N PHE A 63 0.66 3.99 -3.83
CA PHE A 63 0.41 4.79 -5.03
C PHE A 63 0.60 3.90 -6.26
N SER A 64 -0.43 3.82 -7.11
CA SER A 64 -0.37 3.03 -8.35
C SER A 64 -1.04 3.81 -9.49
N PRO A 65 -0.45 3.81 -10.70
CA PRO A 65 -0.94 4.63 -11.82
C PRO A 65 -2.22 4.08 -12.46
N LEU A 66 -2.53 2.79 -12.30
CA LEU A 66 -3.61 2.13 -13.03
C LEU A 66 -4.74 1.69 -12.09
N LYS A 67 -5.92 2.30 -12.24
CA LYS A 67 -7.12 1.97 -11.43
C LYS A 67 -7.51 0.49 -11.52
N ALA A 68 -7.47 -0.09 -12.72
CA ALA A 68 -7.77 -1.51 -12.91
C ALA A 68 -6.80 -2.41 -12.12
N LEU A 69 -5.51 -2.08 -12.12
CA LEU A 69 -4.50 -2.81 -11.35
C LEU A 69 -4.75 -2.67 -9.84
N MET A 70 -5.11 -1.47 -9.38
CA MET A 70 -5.46 -1.22 -7.97
C MET A 70 -6.67 -2.06 -7.55
N ASP A 71 -7.72 -2.14 -8.37
CA ASP A 71 -8.91 -2.93 -8.07
C ASP A 71 -8.62 -4.44 -8.06
N ASP A 72 -7.79 -4.93 -8.97
CA ASP A 72 -7.35 -6.32 -8.99
C ASP A 72 -6.53 -6.67 -7.74
N GLN A 73 -5.51 -5.87 -7.41
CA GLN A 73 -4.69 -6.06 -6.21
C GLN A 73 -5.54 -5.96 -4.93
N LYS A 74 -6.45 -4.99 -4.84
CA LYS A 74 -7.37 -4.85 -3.71
C LYS A 74 -8.22 -6.11 -3.54
N ARG A 75 -8.79 -6.63 -4.63
CA ARG A 75 -9.62 -7.84 -4.59
C ARG A 75 -8.83 -9.04 -4.09
N GLU A 76 -7.60 -9.24 -4.58
CA GLU A 76 -6.71 -10.31 -4.11
C GLU A 76 -6.41 -10.19 -2.61
N LEU A 77 -6.11 -8.97 -2.13
CA LEU A 77 -5.79 -8.72 -0.73
C LEU A 77 -7.01 -8.90 0.19
N ILE A 78 -8.20 -8.46 -0.23
CA ILE A 78 -9.46 -8.70 0.50
C ILE A 78 -9.74 -10.20 0.59
N ASN A 79 -9.56 -10.95 -0.51
CA ASN A 79 -9.72 -12.40 -0.52
C ASN A 79 -8.73 -13.11 0.43
N ALA A 80 -7.53 -12.54 0.61
CA ALA A 80 -6.55 -12.99 1.60
C ALA A 80 -6.86 -12.52 3.04
N GLY A 81 -7.97 -11.82 3.27
CA GLY A 81 -8.39 -11.33 4.58
C GLY A 81 -7.73 -10.03 5.02
N ILE A 82 -7.09 -9.29 4.12
CA ILE A 82 -6.42 -8.02 4.42
C ILE A 82 -7.38 -6.86 4.13
N PRO A 83 -7.77 -6.05 5.12
CA PRO A 83 -8.65 -4.91 4.91
C PRO A 83 -8.02 -3.83 4.03
N CYS A 84 -8.63 -3.58 2.88
CA CYS A 84 -8.10 -2.67 1.86
C CYS A 84 -9.17 -1.73 1.32
N ALA A 85 -8.79 -0.49 1.04
CA ALA A 85 -9.63 0.50 0.39
C ALA A 85 -8.91 1.15 -0.79
N THR A 86 -9.68 1.83 -1.66
CA THR A 86 -9.14 2.57 -2.79
C THR A 86 -9.69 4.00 -2.79
N LEU A 87 -8.82 4.98 -2.94
CA LEU A 87 -9.19 6.37 -3.18
C LEU A 87 -8.76 6.83 -4.57
N TYR A 88 -9.75 7.25 -5.34
CA TYR A 88 -9.59 7.87 -6.65
C TYR A 88 -9.69 9.39 -6.56
N ALA A 89 -9.25 10.09 -7.61
CA ALA A 89 -9.54 11.51 -7.81
C ALA A 89 -11.06 11.80 -7.68
N ASN A 90 -11.39 12.95 -7.09
CA ASN A 90 -12.72 13.26 -6.52
C ASN A 90 -13.92 13.11 -7.47
N LEU A 91 -13.72 13.09 -8.79
CA LEU A 91 -14.79 12.97 -9.78
C LEU A 91 -15.31 11.54 -9.98
N VAL A 92 -14.58 10.53 -9.49
CA VAL A 92 -14.90 9.11 -9.74
C VAL A 92 -15.59 8.45 -8.55
N GLN A 93 -15.39 8.96 -7.33
CA GLN A 93 -15.97 8.41 -6.10
C GLN A 93 -16.79 9.48 -5.38
N GLY A 94 -18.06 9.18 -5.08
CA GLY A 94 -18.94 10.06 -4.32
C GLY A 94 -18.37 10.42 -2.95
N ALA A 95 -18.68 11.63 -2.47
CA ALA A 95 -18.13 12.19 -1.23
C ALA A 95 -18.37 11.28 -0.01
N SER A 96 -19.57 10.72 0.13
CA SER A 96 -19.94 9.83 1.24
C SER A 96 -19.08 8.55 1.32
N ILE A 97 -18.65 8.02 0.16
CA ILE A 97 -17.77 6.85 0.11
C ILE A 97 -16.39 7.21 0.65
N GLN A 98 -15.88 8.39 0.27
CA GLN A 98 -14.56 8.85 0.72
C GLN A 98 -14.56 9.15 2.22
N GLU A 99 -15.60 9.82 2.73
CA GLU A 99 -15.78 10.08 4.16
C GLU A 99 -15.75 8.78 4.96
N LYS A 100 -16.51 7.77 4.52
CA LYS A 100 -16.49 6.45 5.15
C LYS A 100 -15.10 5.81 5.17
N ILE A 101 -14.35 5.89 4.07
CA ILE A 101 -12.97 5.39 4.01
C ILE A 101 -12.09 6.12 5.04
N PHE A 102 -12.23 7.45 5.16
CA PHE A 102 -11.46 8.22 6.15
C PHE A 102 -11.80 7.84 7.59
N GLU A 103 -13.09 7.61 7.89
CA GLU A 103 -13.54 7.10 9.19
C GLU A 103 -12.94 5.71 9.49
N GLU A 104 -13.02 4.79 8.53
CA GLU A 104 -12.44 3.44 8.66
C GLU A 104 -10.92 3.48 8.87
N ILE A 105 -10.20 4.37 8.19
CA ILE A 105 -8.76 4.58 8.43
C ILE A 105 -8.54 5.15 9.85
N ALA A 106 -9.33 6.12 10.29
CA ALA A 106 -9.19 6.73 11.61
C ALA A 106 -9.43 5.71 12.74
N CYS A 107 -10.32 4.73 12.52
CA CYS A 107 -10.55 3.60 13.42
C CYS A 107 -9.49 2.49 13.31
N GLY A 108 -8.56 2.57 12.35
CA GLY A 108 -7.54 1.55 12.12
C GLY A 108 -8.08 0.27 11.46
N LEU A 109 -9.25 0.35 10.81
CA LEU A 109 -9.90 -0.79 10.14
C LEU A 109 -9.27 -1.10 8.78
N ILE A 110 -8.57 -0.15 8.17
CA ILE A 110 -7.90 -0.31 6.87
C ILE A 110 -6.39 -0.49 7.07
N LYS A 111 -5.84 -1.55 6.48
CA LYS A 111 -4.40 -1.86 6.51
C LYS A 111 -3.66 -1.30 5.29
N ILE A 112 -4.29 -1.38 4.12
CA ILE A 112 -3.72 -0.91 2.86
C ILE A 112 -4.71 0.03 2.17
N LEU A 113 -4.23 1.22 1.79
CA LEU A 113 -4.98 2.18 1.01
C LEU A 113 -4.31 2.35 -0.34
N PHE A 114 -5.00 1.96 -1.42
CA PHE A 114 -4.58 2.26 -2.78
C PHE A 114 -5.00 3.67 -3.16
N VAL A 115 -4.09 4.43 -3.77
CA VAL A 115 -4.32 5.83 -4.13
C VAL A 115 -3.78 6.09 -5.54
N THR A 116 -4.57 6.77 -6.37
CA THR A 116 -4.09 7.28 -7.66
C THR A 116 -3.20 8.52 -7.42
N PRO A 117 -2.05 8.68 -8.09
CA PRO A 117 -1.17 9.84 -7.91
C PRO A 117 -1.91 11.19 -7.97
N GLU A 118 -2.86 11.35 -8.90
CA GLU A 118 -3.59 12.60 -9.12
C GLU A 118 -4.45 13.00 -7.91
N LYS A 119 -4.83 12.04 -7.05
CA LYS A 119 -5.55 12.32 -5.80
C LYS A 119 -4.67 13.12 -4.84
N LEU A 120 -3.37 12.83 -4.82
CA LEU A 120 -2.40 13.58 -4.03
C LEU A 120 -2.27 15.02 -4.55
N ALA A 121 -2.21 15.21 -5.87
CA ALA A 121 -2.10 16.54 -6.46
C ALA A 121 -3.38 17.38 -6.30
N SER A 122 -4.55 16.76 -6.46
CA SER A 122 -5.81 17.50 -6.61
C SER A 122 -6.57 17.72 -5.30
N ASN A 123 -6.16 17.11 -4.18
CA ASN A 123 -6.94 17.14 -2.93
C ASN A 123 -6.10 17.55 -1.71
N GLN A 124 -6.16 18.83 -1.36
CA GLN A 124 -5.46 19.37 -0.18
C GLN A 124 -5.92 18.76 1.14
N GLY A 125 -7.20 18.36 1.26
CA GLY A 125 -7.73 17.71 2.46
C GLY A 125 -7.06 16.35 2.69
N PHE A 126 -6.87 15.59 1.61
CA PHE A 126 -6.14 14.33 1.63
C PHE A 126 -4.66 14.53 2.02
N CYS A 127 -3.99 15.54 1.48
CA CYS A 127 -2.62 15.88 1.88
C CYS A 127 -2.52 16.21 3.38
N LYS A 128 -3.42 17.06 3.90
CA LYS A 128 -3.47 17.38 5.34
C LYS A 128 -3.71 16.14 6.20
N PHE A 129 -4.58 15.23 5.75
CA PHE A 129 -4.83 13.96 6.40
C PHE A 129 -3.57 13.09 6.46
N ILE A 130 -2.88 12.91 5.33
CA ILE A 130 -1.61 12.17 5.28
C ILE A 130 -0.56 12.79 6.20
N THR A 131 -0.38 14.11 6.16
CA THR A 131 0.59 14.80 7.02
C THR A 131 0.33 14.51 8.50
N ARG A 132 -0.94 14.58 8.94
CA ARG A 132 -1.33 14.30 10.32
C ARG A 132 -1.02 12.87 10.76
N ILE A 133 -1.29 11.87 9.92
CA ILE A 133 -0.99 10.46 10.27
C ILE A 133 0.51 10.16 10.19
N TYR A 134 1.24 10.87 9.33
CA TYR A 134 2.69 10.78 9.20
C TYR A 134 3.42 11.30 10.44
N GLU A 135 2.99 12.44 10.98
CA GLU A 135 3.53 12.99 12.23
C GLU A 135 3.39 12.01 13.41
N GLN A 136 2.36 11.16 13.39
CA GLN A 136 2.16 10.11 14.38
C GLN A 136 2.96 8.82 14.12
N LYS A 137 3.76 8.77 13.05
CA LYS A 137 4.49 7.59 12.56
C LYS A 137 3.57 6.38 12.30
N LYS A 138 2.33 6.64 11.86
CA LYS A 138 1.31 5.61 11.59
C LYS A 138 1.08 5.38 10.10
N VAL A 139 2.01 5.81 9.23
CA VAL A 139 1.90 5.57 7.79
C VAL A 139 3.24 5.15 7.19
N GLN A 140 3.19 4.24 6.22
CA GLN A 140 4.28 3.96 5.30
C GLN A 140 3.78 4.08 3.86
N PHE A 141 4.70 4.34 2.92
CA PHE A 141 4.38 4.59 1.52
C PHE A 141 5.02 3.55 0.61
N VAL A 142 4.30 3.16 -0.43
CA VAL A 142 4.74 2.30 -1.51
C VAL A 142 4.40 3.00 -2.81
N ILE A 143 5.34 3.00 -3.76
CA ILE A 143 5.10 3.48 -5.11
C ILE A 143 5.19 2.27 -6.04
N ASP A 144 4.04 1.83 -6.53
CA ASP A 144 3.96 0.79 -7.55
C ASP A 144 4.29 1.37 -8.92
N GLU A 145 4.89 0.54 -9.78
CA GLU A 145 5.42 0.95 -11.08
C GLU A 145 6.28 2.22 -11.02
N ALA A 146 7.25 2.25 -10.10
CA ALA A 146 8.15 3.39 -9.89
C ALA A 146 8.92 3.85 -11.15
N HIS A 147 9.01 3.00 -12.18
CA HIS A 147 9.58 3.40 -13.47
C HIS A 147 8.72 4.48 -14.17
N CYS A 148 7.42 4.58 -13.88
CA CYS A 148 6.54 5.65 -14.36
C CYS A 148 6.96 7.04 -13.87
N ILE A 149 7.69 7.13 -12.75
CA ILE A 149 8.23 8.40 -12.24
C ILE A 149 9.24 9.00 -13.23
N LEU A 150 10.08 8.15 -13.84
CA LEU A 150 11.13 8.57 -14.77
C LEU A 150 10.62 8.63 -16.21
N ALA A 151 9.65 7.78 -16.56
CA ALA A 151 9.21 7.63 -17.92
C ALA A 151 8.36 8.80 -18.42
N TYR A 152 7.46 9.39 -17.63
CA TYR A 152 6.44 10.28 -18.22
C TYR A 152 5.81 11.35 -17.31
N GLN A 153 5.38 12.44 -17.98
CA GLN A 153 4.64 13.64 -17.50
C GLN A 153 3.29 13.37 -16.78
N ASP A 154 2.92 12.11 -16.58
CA ASP A 154 1.61 11.67 -16.07
C ASP A 154 1.62 11.26 -14.59
N PHE A 155 2.79 11.27 -13.92
CA PHE A 155 2.83 11.28 -12.46
C PHE A 155 2.56 12.73 -11.99
N ARG A 156 1.28 13.07 -11.80
CA ARG A 156 0.86 14.36 -11.22
C ARG A 156 0.52 14.20 -9.75
#